data_AF-A0A9J7BR63-F1
#
_entry.id   AF-A0A9J7BR63-F1
#
_cell.length_a   1.000
_cell.length_b   1.000
_cell.length_c   1.000
_cell.angle_alpha   90.00
_cell.angle_beta   90.00
_cell.angle_gamma   90.00
#
_symmetry.space_group_name_H-M   'P 1'
#
loop_
_entity.id
_entity.type
_entity.pdbx_description
1 polymer ?
#
loop_
_entity_poly.entity_id
_entity_poly.type
_entity_poly.pdbx_seq_one_letter_code
_entity_poly.pdbx_strand_id
1 'polypeptide(L)'
;MKNLSRTVLGCAVASILLAASRPAQAQCGTTGATGTISWATQWCDEFNGAANSAISSANWTYDTGAGGWGNKELETYCSPTSNTSPCSTSTPNAYMDGSGHLAIKVYSVGSAYTSARLKSQGLQTFHSGRIEASIEIPSHAGLWPAFWMLGSQSGVSWPTVGESDIVENWPTTSNIAGPGATGNRSTIHTKVTGGSGLGGAYTFPSGQAVNSAFHTYGQIWSANMIQFYVDDATKPFYVVTASDLPAGDIWPFSSSADSFFIIMNMAVGGTLGAPTDSATGTQSPMLVDYVRQYVPSPIPAPTLSPNGNITLKAGATTGNSTTLTVQNTLGTGRVAFSCTTTAPKASCIVTSADPLNKHTVDFSNASSDSAAVTVTTTANTQHGGHANGTAPGTYSVTVNAFTESSSDATKPSSSASFTLTVN
;
A
#
# COMPACT_ATOMS: atom_id res chain seq x y z
N MET A 1 -0.09 65.16 61.78
CA MET A 1 -1.06 64.56 60.84
C MET A 1 -0.27 64.05 59.64
N LYS A 2 -0.05 62.74 59.56
CA LYS A 2 0.82 62.09 58.55
C LYS A 2 -0.04 61.59 57.38
N ASN A 3 0.25 62.04 56.17
CA ASN A 3 -0.31 61.52 54.92
C ASN A 3 0.37 60.19 54.57
N LEU A 4 -0.40 59.12 54.45
CA LEU A 4 0.03 57.87 53.81
C LEU A 4 -0.55 57.78 52.40
N SER A 5 0.33 57.77 51.40
CA SER A 5 0.06 57.36 50.02
C SER A 5 -0.12 55.84 49.97
N ARG A 6 -1.20 55.36 49.33
CA ARG A 6 -1.43 53.94 49.06
C ARG A 6 -0.99 53.61 47.64
N THR A 7 0.12 52.89 47.51
CA THR A 7 0.53 52.23 46.27
C THR A 7 -0.22 50.91 46.14
N VAL A 8 -0.98 50.73 45.06
CA VAL A 8 -1.63 49.45 44.70
C VAL A 8 -0.64 48.66 43.85
N LEU A 9 -0.19 47.51 44.38
CA LEU A 9 0.66 46.55 43.68
C LEU A 9 -0.25 45.54 42.94
N GLY A 10 -0.34 45.65 41.62
CA GLY A 10 -1.06 44.68 40.78
C GLY A 10 -0.24 43.40 40.60
N CYS A 11 -0.73 42.28 41.14
CA CYS A 11 -0.17 40.96 40.89
C CYS A 11 -0.67 40.47 39.52
N ALA A 12 0.20 40.45 38.51
CA ALA A 12 -0.06 39.77 37.25
C ALA A 12 0.22 38.28 37.42
N VAL A 13 -0.83 37.45 37.43
CA VAL A 13 -0.71 35.99 37.40
C VAL A 13 -0.45 35.58 35.96
N ALA A 14 0.78 35.17 35.65
CA ALA A 14 1.11 34.54 34.38
C ALA A 14 0.61 33.08 34.39
N SER A 15 -0.49 32.83 33.69
CA SER A 15 -0.99 31.47 33.47
C SER A 15 -0.07 30.74 32.50
N ILE A 16 0.82 29.90 33.03
CA ILE A 16 1.58 28.92 32.24
C ILE A 16 0.61 27.79 31.86
N LEU A 17 0.10 27.82 30.63
CA LEU A 17 -0.56 26.67 30.01
C LEU A 17 0.52 25.61 29.73
N LEU A 18 0.69 24.66 30.65
CA LEU A 18 1.37 23.42 30.32
C LEU A 18 0.49 22.67 29.31
N ALA A 19 0.91 22.61 28.06
CA ALA A 19 0.37 21.67 27.09
C ALA A 19 0.72 20.26 27.58
N ALA A 20 -0.22 19.62 28.28
CA ALA A 20 -0.09 18.23 28.66
C ALA A 20 -0.05 17.41 27.36
N SER A 21 1.08 16.74 27.10
CA SER A 21 1.19 15.76 26.04
C SER A 21 0.16 14.65 26.30
N ARG A 22 -0.84 14.57 25.43
CA ARG A 22 -1.76 13.42 25.44
C ARG A 22 -0.92 12.16 25.15
N PRO A 23 -1.13 11.05 25.86
CA PRO A 23 -0.48 9.79 25.50
C PRO A 23 -0.83 9.44 24.05
N ALA A 24 0.12 8.91 23.27
CA ALA A 24 -0.03 8.63 21.84
C ALA A 24 -1.31 7.83 21.49
N GLN A 25 -1.75 6.96 22.41
CA GLN A 25 -2.96 6.14 22.26
C GLN A 25 -4.28 6.94 22.39
N ALA A 26 -4.26 8.16 22.94
CA ALA A 26 -5.39 9.08 23.01
C ALA A 26 -5.45 10.07 21.83
N GLN A 27 -4.46 10.03 20.92
CA GLN A 27 -4.47 10.81 19.67
C GLN A 27 -5.10 10.03 18.52
N CYS A 28 -4.85 8.72 18.44
CA CYS A 28 -5.48 7.87 17.42
C CYS A 28 -7.00 7.78 17.67
N GLY A 29 -7.79 8.40 16.80
CA GLY A 29 -9.26 8.27 16.80
C GLY A 29 -9.74 6.82 16.62
N THR A 30 -11.04 6.60 16.89
CA THR A 30 -11.66 5.27 17.08
C THR A 30 -11.71 4.40 15.82
N THR A 31 -11.70 3.09 16.08
CA THR A 31 -12.11 1.96 15.24
C THR A 31 -13.01 2.34 14.05
N GLY A 32 -12.59 2.01 12.84
CA GLY A 32 -13.38 2.14 11.62
C GLY A 32 -14.06 0.82 11.23
N ALA A 33 -14.98 0.85 10.27
CA ALA A 33 -15.53 -0.35 9.65
C ALA A 33 -15.37 -0.30 8.13
N THR A 34 -15.07 -1.43 7.50
CA THR A 34 -15.13 -1.61 6.05
C THR A 34 -16.13 -2.71 5.78
N GLY A 35 -17.34 -2.31 5.32
CA GLY A 35 -18.48 -3.23 5.27
C GLY A 35 -18.82 -3.72 6.68
N THR A 36 -18.75 -5.03 6.91
CA THR A 36 -18.97 -5.66 8.23
C THR A 36 -17.66 -5.92 8.99
N ILE A 37 -16.50 -5.67 8.40
CA ILE A 37 -15.20 -5.80 9.07
C ILE A 37 -15.01 -4.62 10.02
N SER A 38 -14.82 -4.92 11.30
CA SER A 38 -14.42 -3.91 12.30
C SER A 38 -12.89 -3.82 12.38
N TRP A 39 -12.35 -2.61 12.34
CA TRP A 39 -10.91 -2.34 12.35
C TRP A 39 -10.48 -1.71 13.66
N ALA A 40 -9.49 -2.31 14.34
CA ALA A 40 -8.88 -1.74 15.52
C ALA A 40 -7.61 -0.97 15.14
N THR A 41 -7.53 0.30 15.55
CA THR A 41 -6.33 1.11 15.34
C THR A 41 -5.16 0.50 16.12
N GLN A 42 -4.08 0.16 15.43
CA GLN A 42 -2.87 -0.41 16.03
C GLN A 42 -1.75 0.64 16.13
N TRP A 43 -1.67 1.56 15.16
CA TRP A 43 -0.70 2.65 15.18
C TRP A 43 -1.24 3.88 14.44
N CYS A 44 -0.82 5.07 14.86
CA CYS A 44 -1.06 6.30 14.11
C CYS A 44 0.05 7.35 14.34
N ASP A 45 0.14 8.29 13.41
CA ASP A 45 0.70 9.62 13.62
C ASP A 45 -0.31 10.65 13.08
N GLU A 46 -0.74 11.57 13.95
CA GLU A 46 -1.79 12.56 13.68
C GLU A 46 -1.20 13.96 13.46
N PHE A 47 0.14 14.07 13.38
CA PHE A 47 0.89 15.30 13.11
C PHE A 47 0.48 16.56 13.90
N ASN A 48 -0.06 16.34 15.11
CA ASN A 48 -0.43 17.40 16.02
C ASN A 48 0.81 18.07 16.60
N GLY A 49 1.06 19.31 16.23
CA GLY A 49 2.17 20.11 16.74
C GLY A 49 2.01 21.58 16.39
N ALA A 50 2.73 22.45 17.09
CA ALA A 50 2.77 23.87 16.74
C ALA A 50 3.46 24.07 15.37
N ALA A 51 3.18 25.19 14.70
CA ALA A 51 3.81 25.51 13.43
C ALA A 51 5.35 25.49 13.55
N ASN A 52 6.03 24.88 12.58
CA ASN A 52 7.48 24.66 12.51
C ASN A 52 8.06 23.78 13.63
N SER A 53 7.22 23.03 14.35
CA SER A 53 7.71 22.05 15.32
C SER A 53 8.27 20.80 14.63
N ALA A 54 9.13 20.09 15.34
CA ALA A 54 9.76 18.87 14.84
C ALA A 54 8.76 17.72 14.73
N ILE A 55 8.92 16.92 13.69
CA ILE A 55 8.16 15.68 13.50
C ILE A 55 8.70 14.61 14.47
N SER A 56 7.82 13.72 14.92
CA SER A 56 8.15 12.72 15.95
C SER A 56 9.28 11.79 15.50
N SER A 57 10.45 11.90 16.14
CA SER A 57 11.60 11.01 15.90
C SER A 57 11.40 9.58 16.40
N ALA A 58 10.31 9.31 17.14
CA ALA A 58 9.88 7.96 17.48
C ALA A 58 9.19 7.23 16.31
N ASN A 59 8.72 8.00 15.32
CA ASN A 59 8.00 7.47 14.15
C ASN A 59 8.80 7.64 12.86
N TRP A 60 9.55 8.74 12.72
CA TRP A 60 10.15 9.15 11.45
C TRP A 60 11.64 9.45 11.55
N THR A 61 12.37 9.01 10.54
CA THR A 61 13.72 9.45 10.20
C THR A 61 13.76 9.92 8.74
N TYR A 62 14.89 10.43 8.27
CA TYR A 62 15.03 11.08 6.96
C TYR A 62 16.09 10.39 6.11
N ASP A 63 15.76 10.14 4.86
CA ASP A 63 16.76 9.95 3.81
C ASP A 63 17.26 11.33 3.37
N THR A 64 18.58 11.51 3.24
CA THR A 64 19.20 12.79 2.89
C THR A 64 20.19 12.64 1.75
N GLY A 65 20.28 13.67 0.90
CA GLY A 65 21.23 13.73 -0.20
C GLY A 65 20.57 13.88 -1.56
N ALA A 66 21.41 14.04 -2.57
CA ALA A 66 21.04 14.09 -3.98
C ALA A 66 21.50 12.80 -4.69
N GLY A 67 21.58 12.82 -6.02
CA GLY A 67 22.05 11.68 -6.82
C GLY A 67 20.91 10.89 -7.47
N GLY A 68 19.68 11.39 -7.34
CA GLY A 68 18.55 11.02 -8.17
C GLY A 68 17.92 9.67 -7.88
N TRP A 69 18.21 9.06 -6.73
CA TRP A 69 17.40 8.04 -6.05
C TRP A 69 16.92 6.85 -6.92
N GLY A 70 17.68 6.50 -7.97
CA GLY A 70 17.34 5.45 -8.93
C GLY A 70 16.50 5.92 -10.13
N ASN A 71 15.91 7.11 -10.06
CA ASN A 71 14.94 7.62 -11.02
C ASN A 71 15.34 8.93 -11.71
N LYS A 72 16.62 9.35 -11.59
CA LYS A 72 17.13 10.62 -12.15
C LYS A 72 16.43 11.86 -11.55
N GLU A 73 15.96 11.73 -10.31
CA GLU A 73 15.39 12.82 -9.52
C GLU A 73 16.38 13.98 -9.35
N LEU A 74 15.88 15.22 -9.26
CA LEU A 74 16.67 16.45 -9.33
C LEU A 74 16.89 17.12 -7.98
N GLU A 75 16.13 16.74 -6.96
CA GLU A 75 16.22 17.32 -5.62
C GLU A 75 17.38 16.80 -4.79
N THR A 76 17.75 17.61 -3.80
CA THR A 76 18.47 17.16 -2.61
C THR A 76 17.45 16.97 -1.48
N TYR A 77 17.29 15.75 -0.96
CA TYR A 77 16.48 15.54 0.24
C TYR A 77 17.24 16.06 1.47
N CYS A 78 16.53 16.86 2.27
CA CYS A 78 17.07 17.58 3.42
C CYS A 78 16.33 17.17 4.69
N SER A 79 17.07 16.75 5.71
CA SER A 79 16.53 16.67 7.08
C SER A 79 16.21 18.08 7.60
N PRO A 80 15.15 18.28 8.40
CA PRO A 80 14.81 19.58 8.99
C PRO A 80 15.93 20.21 9.84
N THR A 81 16.88 19.41 10.32
CA THR A 81 18.02 19.87 11.13
C THR A 81 19.27 20.14 10.30
N SER A 82 19.24 19.95 8.98
CA SER A 82 20.40 20.15 8.11
C SER A 82 20.59 21.63 7.77
N ASN A 83 21.82 22.12 7.94
CA ASN A 83 22.21 23.49 7.58
C ASN A 83 23.32 23.53 6.51
N THR A 84 23.55 22.41 5.82
CA THR A 84 24.52 22.32 4.72
C THR A 84 23.81 22.65 3.41
N SER A 85 24.26 23.72 2.74
CA SER A 85 23.72 24.13 1.43
C SER A 85 23.65 22.93 0.45
N PRO A 86 22.53 22.74 -0.27
CA PRO A 86 21.39 23.67 -0.40
C PRO A 86 20.33 23.59 0.72
N CYS A 87 20.49 22.70 1.72
CA CYS A 87 19.56 22.58 2.84
C CYS A 87 19.68 23.78 3.80
N SER A 88 18.57 24.12 4.45
CA SER A 88 18.52 25.20 5.44
C SER A 88 17.57 24.89 6.59
N THR A 89 18.02 25.15 7.80
CA THR A 89 17.17 25.07 9.01
C THR A 89 16.17 26.21 9.13
N SER A 90 16.36 27.32 8.40
CA SER A 90 15.40 28.44 8.36
C SER A 90 14.22 28.19 7.42
N THR A 91 14.38 27.26 6.47
CA THR A 91 13.35 26.87 5.50
C THR A 91 13.36 25.34 5.38
N PRO A 92 12.95 24.61 6.43
CA PRO A 92 12.99 23.15 6.40
C PRO A 92 12.00 22.61 5.36
N ASN A 93 12.37 21.51 4.70
CA ASN A 93 11.52 20.85 3.72
C ASN A 93 10.44 19.96 4.33
N ALA A 94 10.50 19.68 5.64
CA ALA A 94 9.48 18.97 6.39
C ALA A 94 9.24 19.63 7.74
N TYR A 95 7.98 19.94 8.06
CA TYR A 95 7.60 20.61 9.31
C TYR A 95 6.11 20.40 9.63
N MET A 96 5.71 20.58 10.89
CA MET A 96 4.30 20.70 11.25
C MET A 96 3.78 22.08 10.86
N ASP A 97 2.62 22.18 10.24
CA ASP A 97 2.05 23.45 9.78
C ASP A 97 1.33 24.26 10.89
N GLY A 98 1.10 23.65 12.05
CA GLY A 98 0.39 24.24 13.18
C GLY A 98 -1.13 24.04 13.16
N SER A 99 -1.65 23.39 12.11
CA SER A 99 -3.08 23.06 11.93
C SER A 99 -3.36 21.56 12.06
N GLY A 100 -2.36 20.77 12.45
CA GLY A 100 -2.47 19.32 12.59
C GLY A 100 -1.92 18.54 11.41
N HIS A 101 -1.13 19.16 10.53
CA HIS A 101 -0.60 18.47 9.35
C HIS A 101 0.93 18.50 9.30
N LEU A 102 1.50 17.43 8.78
CA LEU A 102 2.85 17.42 8.23
C LEU A 102 2.82 18.12 6.86
N ALA A 103 3.72 19.06 6.65
CA ALA A 103 3.99 19.68 5.35
C ALA A 103 5.34 19.19 4.80
N ILE A 104 5.33 18.62 3.59
CA ILE A 104 6.54 18.32 2.81
C ILE A 104 6.61 19.32 1.65
N LYS A 105 7.62 20.20 1.65
CA LYS A 105 7.73 21.34 0.73
C LYS A 105 9.00 21.26 -0.13
N VAL A 106 8.82 21.53 -1.41
CA VAL A 106 9.93 21.74 -2.36
C VAL A 106 10.29 23.22 -2.39
N TYR A 107 11.59 23.52 -2.46
CA TYR A 107 12.10 24.87 -2.72
C TYR A 107 13.11 24.85 -3.85
N SER A 108 13.10 25.90 -4.68
CA SER A 108 14.21 26.22 -5.59
C SER A 108 15.28 27.01 -4.84
N VAL A 109 16.52 26.52 -4.85
CA VAL A 109 17.68 27.15 -4.21
C VAL A 109 18.77 27.32 -5.28
N GLY A 110 18.82 28.51 -5.89
CA GLY A 110 19.66 28.74 -7.07
C GLY A 110 19.24 27.85 -8.24
N SER A 111 20.14 26.98 -8.72
CA SER A 111 19.86 25.99 -9.76
C SER A 111 19.46 24.61 -9.23
N ALA A 112 19.35 24.44 -7.91
CA ALA A 112 19.01 23.18 -7.27
C ALA A 112 17.57 23.19 -6.74
N TYR A 113 17.03 22.00 -6.52
CA TYR A 113 15.81 21.79 -5.75
C TYR A 113 16.13 21.14 -4.41
N THR A 114 15.39 21.49 -3.37
CA THR A 114 15.41 20.78 -2.08
C THR A 114 14.03 20.22 -1.80
N SER A 115 13.97 19.07 -1.12
CA SER A 115 12.73 18.44 -0.67
C SER A 115 12.97 17.60 0.59
N ALA A 116 11.98 16.82 1.04
CA ALA A 116 12.14 15.86 2.12
C ALA A 116 11.64 14.46 1.73
N ARG A 117 12.28 13.44 2.31
CA ARG A 117 11.92 12.04 2.22
C ARG A 117 11.96 11.43 3.62
N LEU A 118 10.79 11.22 4.20
CA LEU A 118 10.61 10.64 5.52
C LEU A 118 10.44 9.14 5.40
N LYS A 119 10.94 8.39 6.37
CA LYS A 119 10.69 6.95 6.48
C LYS A 119 10.53 6.49 7.92
N SER A 120 9.77 5.44 8.12
CA SER A 120 9.62 4.79 9.43
C SER A 120 10.65 3.68 9.69
N GLN A 121 11.59 3.46 8.77
CA GLN A 121 12.57 2.37 8.84
C GLN A 121 13.36 2.38 10.16
N GLY A 122 13.40 1.23 10.83
CA GLY A 122 14.08 1.08 12.12
C GLY A 122 13.34 1.66 13.32
N LEU A 123 12.16 2.26 13.10
CA LEU A 123 11.33 2.89 14.13
C LEU A 123 9.97 2.20 14.22
N GLN A 124 9.25 2.13 13.10
CA GLN A 124 7.95 1.45 12.96
C GLN A 124 7.96 0.58 11.71
N THR A 125 7.49 -0.65 11.86
CA THR A 125 7.25 -1.56 10.74
C THR A 125 5.85 -2.15 10.82
N PHE A 126 5.30 -2.44 9.65
CA PHE A 126 3.91 -2.81 9.47
C PHE A 126 3.82 -4.16 8.80
N HIS A 127 2.79 -4.91 9.18
CA HIS A 127 2.43 -6.20 8.61
C HIS A 127 0.91 -6.27 8.46
N SER A 128 0.41 -6.54 7.26
CA SER A 128 -1.01 -6.71 6.97
C SER A 128 -1.94 -5.59 7.51
N GLY A 129 -3.23 -5.78 7.32
CA GLY A 129 -4.26 -4.87 7.77
C GLY A 129 -4.45 -3.68 6.85
N ARG A 130 -5.06 -2.62 7.37
CA ARG A 130 -5.41 -1.43 6.61
C ARG A 130 -4.42 -0.32 6.94
N ILE A 131 -3.74 0.21 5.93
CA ILE A 131 -2.78 1.30 6.07
C ILE A 131 -3.24 2.43 5.18
N GLU A 132 -3.35 3.64 5.73
CA GLU A 132 -3.85 4.80 5.01
C GLU A 132 -3.20 6.09 5.49
N ALA A 133 -3.26 7.10 4.63
CA ALA A 133 -2.94 8.47 4.96
C ALA A 133 -3.97 9.42 4.35
N SER A 134 -4.32 10.46 5.08
CA SER A 134 -5.12 11.59 4.58
C SER A 134 -4.16 12.65 4.05
N ILE A 135 -4.15 12.85 2.73
CA ILE A 135 -3.14 13.67 2.03
C ILE A 135 -3.82 14.64 1.06
N GLU A 136 -3.39 15.90 1.08
CA GLU A 136 -3.60 16.85 -0.01
C GLU A 136 -2.30 16.95 -0.83
N ILE A 137 -2.38 16.62 -2.12
CA ILE A 137 -1.22 16.44 -2.99
C ILE A 137 -1.12 17.61 -3.97
N PRO A 138 -0.03 18.38 -4.01
CA PRO A 138 0.18 19.37 -5.06
C PRO A 138 0.40 18.67 -6.41
N SER A 139 -0.27 19.15 -7.45
CA SER A 139 -0.10 18.65 -8.82
C SER A 139 0.47 19.77 -9.68
N HIS A 140 1.69 19.57 -10.16
CA HIS A 140 2.38 20.54 -11.02
C HIS A 140 3.42 19.84 -11.90
N ALA A 141 3.79 20.47 -13.02
CA ALA A 141 4.94 20.04 -13.80
C ALA A 141 6.19 19.93 -12.91
N GLY A 142 6.97 18.86 -13.02
CA GLY A 142 8.16 18.68 -12.22
C GLY A 142 7.95 18.04 -10.86
N LEU A 143 6.73 17.93 -10.32
CA LEU A 143 6.50 17.31 -9.01
C LEU A 143 6.14 15.82 -9.14
N TRP A 144 6.66 15.02 -8.21
CA TRP A 144 6.31 13.62 -8.04
C TRP A 144 6.18 13.25 -6.55
N PRO A 145 5.04 13.61 -5.92
CA PRO A 145 4.70 13.19 -4.57
C PRO A 145 4.30 11.72 -4.48
N ALA A 146 4.68 11.08 -3.37
CA ALA A 146 4.39 9.68 -3.11
C ALA A 146 4.18 9.37 -1.61
N PHE A 147 3.27 8.43 -1.34
CA PHE A 147 3.13 7.71 -0.06
C PHE A 147 3.10 6.21 -0.36
N TRP A 148 4.09 5.51 0.18
CA TRP A 148 4.45 4.18 -0.27
C TRP A 148 5.18 3.39 0.82
N MET A 149 5.44 2.12 0.55
CA MET A 149 6.03 1.19 1.51
C MET A 149 7.10 0.33 0.86
N LEU A 150 8.19 0.08 1.59
CA LEU A 150 9.28 -0.78 1.15
C LEU A 150 9.54 -1.89 2.18
N GLY A 151 9.85 -3.09 1.72
CA GLY A 151 10.18 -4.20 2.62
C GLY A 151 11.44 -3.91 3.44
N SER A 152 11.48 -4.43 4.67
CA SER A 152 12.53 -4.16 5.66
C SER A 152 13.48 -5.35 5.91
N GLN A 153 13.37 -6.40 5.10
CA GLN A 153 14.15 -7.63 5.23
C GLN A 153 15.65 -7.34 5.03
N SER A 154 16.44 -7.61 6.06
CA SER A 154 17.89 -7.38 6.01
C SER A 154 18.55 -8.24 4.93
N GLY A 155 19.42 -7.63 4.13
CA GLY A 155 20.16 -8.31 3.07
C GLY A 155 19.36 -8.60 1.79
N VAL A 156 18.09 -8.19 1.72
CA VAL A 156 17.27 -8.30 0.51
C VAL A 156 17.15 -6.93 -0.14
N SER A 157 17.58 -6.80 -1.39
CA SER A 157 17.54 -5.53 -2.14
C SER A 157 16.29 -5.41 -2.99
N TRP A 158 15.92 -4.17 -3.32
CA TRP A 158 14.93 -3.89 -4.35
C TRP A 158 15.34 -4.53 -5.71
N PRO A 159 14.38 -5.06 -6.50
CA PRO A 159 12.94 -5.12 -6.23
C PRO A 159 12.49 -6.40 -5.49
N THR A 160 13.44 -7.26 -5.10
CA THR A 160 13.13 -8.54 -4.44
C THR A 160 12.50 -8.34 -3.06
N VAL A 161 12.86 -7.25 -2.38
CA VAL A 161 12.35 -6.91 -1.04
C VAL A 161 10.87 -6.53 -1.04
N GLY A 162 10.29 -6.23 -2.20
CA GLY A 162 8.91 -5.78 -2.35
C GLY A 162 8.74 -4.29 -2.10
N GLU A 163 7.88 -3.67 -2.90
CA GLU A 163 7.49 -2.26 -2.81
C GLU A 163 5.99 -2.15 -3.07
N SER A 164 5.29 -1.32 -2.30
CA SER A 164 3.87 -1.03 -2.47
C SER A 164 3.65 0.47 -2.45
N ASP A 165 3.37 1.03 -3.61
CA ASP A 165 3.07 2.45 -3.80
C ASP A 165 1.58 2.66 -3.62
N ILE A 166 1.20 3.20 -2.46
CA ILE A 166 -0.21 3.42 -2.11
C ILE A 166 -0.77 4.57 -2.94
N VAL A 167 0.00 5.64 -3.10
CA VAL A 167 -0.32 6.73 -4.00
C VAL A 167 0.94 7.34 -4.59
N GLU A 168 0.96 7.46 -5.91
CA GLU A 168 1.87 8.31 -6.66
C GLU A 168 1.09 9.25 -7.57
N ASN A 169 1.58 10.48 -7.70
CA ASN A 169 1.08 11.46 -8.65
C ASN A 169 2.23 12.15 -9.35
N TRP A 170 2.08 12.41 -10.65
CA TRP A 170 3.03 13.18 -11.45
C TRP A 170 2.30 13.77 -12.67
N PRO A 171 2.89 14.76 -13.37
CA PRO A 171 2.14 15.55 -14.35
C PRO A 171 1.83 14.77 -15.63
N THR A 172 0.72 15.12 -16.28
CA THR A 172 0.35 14.58 -17.60
C THR A 172 1.32 14.99 -18.69
N THR A 173 2.08 16.07 -18.48
CA THR A 173 3.07 16.62 -19.42
C THR A 173 4.42 15.93 -19.35
N SER A 174 4.58 14.92 -18.50
CA SER A 174 5.82 14.16 -18.43
C SER A 174 6.02 13.21 -19.60
N ASN A 175 7.25 12.72 -19.76
CA ASN A 175 7.59 11.78 -20.84
C ASN A 175 6.78 10.46 -20.75
N ILE A 176 6.50 10.00 -19.52
CA ILE A 176 5.59 8.89 -19.24
C ILE A 176 4.35 9.51 -18.61
N ALA A 177 3.36 9.90 -19.42
CA ALA A 177 2.23 10.71 -18.98
C ALA A 177 1.59 10.19 -17.68
N GLY A 178 1.59 11.05 -16.67
CA GLY A 178 1.04 10.75 -15.36
C GLY A 178 -0.47 10.93 -15.25
N PRO A 179 -1.02 10.62 -14.08
CA PRO A 179 -2.44 10.84 -13.82
C PRO A 179 -2.79 12.34 -13.69
N GLY A 180 -1.82 13.20 -13.37
CA GLY A 180 -2.03 14.63 -13.16
C GLY A 180 -3.04 14.94 -12.06
N ALA A 181 -3.61 16.15 -12.06
CA ALA A 181 -4.47 16.60 -10.98
C ALA A 181 -5.73 15.72 -10.77
N THR A 182 -6.19 15.01 -11.80
CA THR A 182 -7.46 14.29 -11.80
C THR A 182 -7.35 12.80 -11.44
N GLY A 183 -6.18 12.33 -10.99
CA GLY A 183 -6.03 10.93 -10.63
C GLY A 183 -4.78 10.59 -9.84
N ASN A 184 -4.60 9.31 -9.57
CA ASN A 184 -3.37 8.76 -9.01
C ASN A 184 -3.05 7.37 -9.56
N ARG A 185 -1.85 6.89 -9.25
CA ARG A 185 -1.40 5.52 -9.50
C ARG A 185 -1.12 4.82 -8.18
N SER A 186 -1.39 3.52 -8.15
CA SER A 186 -0.95 2.61 -7.09
C SER A 186 -0.34 1.39 -7.73
N THR A 187 0.80 0.94 -7.21
CA THR A 187 1.65 -0.06 -7.87
C THR A 187 2.24 -0.99 -6.82
N ILE A 188 2.44 -2.25 -7.18
CA ILE A 188 3.37 -3.13 -6.46
C ILE A 188 4.57 -3.44 -7.33
N HIS A 189 5.75 -3.50 -6.73
CA HIS A 189 6.96 -3.99 -7.37
C HIS A 189 7.47 -5.25 -6.67
N THR A 190 7.88 -6.22 -7.49
CA THR A 190 8.35 -7.55 -7.09
C THR A 190 9.63 -7.89 -7.83
N LYS A 191 10.27 -9.00 -7.45
CA LYS A 191 11.53 -9.44 -8.05
C LYS A 191 11.49 -9.46 -9.59
N VAL A 192 10.42 -10.01 -10.17
CA VAL A 192 10.31 -10.16 -11.63
C VAL A 192 9.71 -8.94 -12.31
N THR A 193 8.75 -8.26 -11.68
CA THR A 193 8.11 -7.07 -12.28
C THR A 193 9.05 -5.86 -12.32
N GLY A 194 9.96 -5.75 -11.33
CA GLY A 194 10.94 -4.67 -11.25
C GLY A 194 10.31 -3.30 -11.46
N GLY A 195 10.98 -2.39 -12.17
CA GLY A 195 10.47 -1.03 -12.42
C GLY A 195 9.21 -0.95 -13.28
N SER A 196 8.75 -2.05 -13.90
CA SER A 196 7.46 -2.06 -14.61
C SER A 196 6.27 -2.17 -13.65
N GLY A 197 6.46 -2.88 -12.53
CA GLY A 197 5.44 -3.09 -11.51
C GLY A 197 4.14 -3.74 -12.02
N LEU A 198 3.17 -3.87 -11.11
CA LEU A 198 1.76 -4.15 -11.42
C LEU A 198 0.93 -3.05 -10.76
N GLY A 199 0.24 -2.23 -11.56
CA GLY A 199 -0.42 -1.04 -11.05
C GLY A 199 -1.79 -0.75 -11.65
N GLY A 200 -2.60 -0.03 -10.87
CA GLY A 200 -3.90 0.50 -11.23
C GLY A 200 -3.89 2.03 -11.29
N ALA A 201 -4.89 2.59 -11.97
CA ALA A 201 -5.13 4.03 -11.99
C ALA A 201 -6.47 4.34 -11.35
N TYR A 202 -6.50 5.38 -10.52
CA TYR A 202 -7.74 5.97 -10.03
C TYR A 202 -7.98 7.30 -10.76
N THR A 203 -9.23 7.56 -11.12
CA THR A 203 -9.67 8.84 -11.66
C THR A 203 -10.74 9.40 -10.75
N PHE A 204 -10.53 10.62 -10.28
CA PHE A 204 -11.45 11.27 -9.37
C PHE A 204 -12.81 11.52 -10.04
N PRO A 205 -13.93 11.20 -9.36
CA PRO A 205 -15.26 11.45 -9.89
C PRO A 205 -15.61 12.94 -9.81
N SER A 206 -16.60 13.36 -10.61
CA SER A 206 -17.29 14.65 -10.42
C SER A 206 -16.38 15.89 -10.40
N GLY A 207 -15.24 15.84 -11.11
CA GLY A 207 -14.29 16.97 -11.20
C GLY A 207 -13.47 17.22 -9.94
N GLN A 208 -13.45 16.28 -8.99
CA GLN A 208 -12.51 16.32 -7.87
C GLN A 208 -11.07 16.15 -8.37
N ALA A 209 -10.11 16.57 -7.54
CA ALA A 209 -8.69 16.56 -7.88
C ALA A 209 -7.82 16.38 -6.63
N VAL A 210 -6.64 15.79 -6.82
CA VAL A 210 -5.66 15.49 -5.76
C VAL A 210 -5.21 16.73 -4.97
N ASN A 211 -5.32 17.91 -5.58
CA ASN A 211 -4.86 19.20 -5.06
C ASN A 211 -6.00 20.14 -4.64
N SER A 212 -7.22 19.60 -4.46
CA SER A 212 -8.42 20.39 -4.12
C SER A 212 -8.94 20.16 -2.70
N ALA A 213 -8.56 19.04 -2.09
CA ALA A 213 -8.91 18.65 -0.73
C ALA A 213 -7.96 17.54 -0.25
N PHE A 214 -8.01 17.26 1.04
CA PHE A 214 -7.48 16.01 1.58
C PHE A 214 -8.29 14.83 1.05
N HIS A 215 -7.58 13.81 0.60
CA HIS A 215 -8.13 12.52 0.23
C HIS A 215 -7.45 11.42 1.04
N THR A 216 -8.20 10.38 1.39
CA THR A 216 -7.64 9.22 2.09
C THR A 216 -7.13 8.22 1.08
N TYR A 217 -5.81 8.06 0.97
CA TYR A 217 -5.19 7.04 0.14
C TYR A 217 -4.80 5.87 1.01
N GLY A 218 -5.24 4.67 0.65
CA GLY A 218 -4.99 3.51 1.48
C GLY A 218 -4.91 2.19 0.75
N GLN A 219 -4.40 1.21 1.48
CA GLN A 219 -4.41 -0.19 1.09
C GLN A 219 -4.99 -1.07 2.20
N ILE A 220 -5.67 -2.14 1.80
CA ILE A 220 -5.99 -3.29 2.64
C ILE A 220 -5.08 -4.42 2.21
N TRP A 221 -4.10 -4.72 3.04
CA TRP A 221 -3.10 -5.75 2.81
C TRP A 221 -3.43 -7.00 3.63
N SER A 222 -3.53 -8.13 2.96
CA SER A 222 -3.69 -9.45 3.56
C SER A 222 -2.81 -10.49 2.86
N ALA A 223 -2.81 -11.71 3.36
CA ALA A 223 -2.11 -12.82 2.74
C ALA A 223 -2.56 -13.00 1.28
N ASN A 224 -1.62 -12.90 0.35
CA ASN A 224 -1.81 -13.04 -1.10
C ASN A 224 -2.68 -11.97 -1.79
N MET A 225 -3.01 -10.86 -1.13
CA MET A 225 -3.84 -9.81 -1.72
C MET A 225 -3.56 -8.42 -1.14
N ILE A 226 -3.49 -7.43 -2.03
CA ILE A 226 -3.51 -6.00 -1.69
C ILE A 226 -4.66 -5.34 -2.46
N GLN A 227 -5.44 -4.53 -1.76
CA GLN A 227 -6.58 -3.77 -2.30
C GLN A 227 -6.32 -2.28 -2.08
N PHE A 228 -6.16 -1.50 -3.14
CA PHE A 228 -5.94 -0.05 -3.07
C PHE A 228 -7.25 0.72 -3.21
N TYR A 229 -7.41 1.77 -2.41
CA TYR A 229 -8.61 2.61 -2.41
C TYR A 229 -8.26 4.10 -2.23
N VAL A 230 -9.22 4.92 -2.64
CA VAL A 230 -9.24 6.38 -2.38
C VAL A 230 -10.57 6.70 -1.71
N ASP A 231 -10.51 7.39 -0.58
CA ASP A 231 -11.60 7.89 0.29
C ASP A 231 -12.50 6.83 0.94
N ASP A 232 -12.84 5.75 0.23
CA ASP A 232 -13.78 4.72 0.68
C ASP A 232 -13.14 3.33 0.61
N ALA A 233 -12.73 2.81 1.77
CA ALA A 233 -12.13 1.48 1.90
C ALA A 233 -13.05 0.33 1.44
N THR A 234 -14.36 0.55 1.30
CA THR A 234 -15.31 -0.45 0.77
C THR A 234 -15.31 -0.52 -0.76
N LYS A 235 -14.65 0.44 -1.42
CA LYS A 235 -14.61 0.56 -2.88
C LYS A 235 -13.16 0.63 -3.37
N PRO A 236 -12.38 -0.45 -3.24
CA PRO A 236 -11.07 -0.50 -3.88
C PRO A 236 -11.22 -0.28 -5.39
N PHE A 237 -10.26 0.42 -5.98
CA PHE A 237 -10.23 0.64 -7.43
C PHE A 237 -9.22 -0.29 -8.12
N TYR A 238 -8.31 -0.88 -7.35
CA TYR A 238 -7.32 -1.82 -7.84
C TYR A 238 -7.09 -2.93 -6.81
N VAL A 239 -7.13 -4.18 -7.27
CA VAL A 239 -6.87 -5.36 -6.46
C VAL A 239 -5.81 -6.19 -7.17
N VAL A 240 -4.76 -6.55 -6.44
CA VAL A 240 -3.65 -7.37 -6.95
C VAL A 240 -3.40 -8.53 -6.00
N THR A 241 -3.17 -9.70 -6.57
CA THR A 241 -2.99 -10.96 -5.83
C THR A 241 -1.68 -11.64 -6.19
N ALA A 242 -1.27 -12.61 -5.36
CA ALA A 242 -0.15 -13.49 -5.67
C ALA A 242 -0.33 -14.26 -7.01
N SER A 243 -1.57 -14.50 -7.43
CA SER A 243 -1.89 -15.21 -8.68
C SER A 243 -1.75 -14.33 -9.93
N ASP A 244 -1.63 -13.01 -9.79
CA ASP A 244 -1.37 -12.08 -10.90
C ASP A 244 0.11 -12.01 -11.28
N LEU A 245 0.99 -12.54 -10.43
CA LEU A 245 2.43 -12.43 -10.65
C LEU A 245 2.88 -13.26 -11.87
N PRO A 246 3.90 -12.78 -12.62
CA PRO A 246 4.52 -13.57 -13.67
C PRO A 246 5.06 -14.91 -13.16
N ALA A 247 5.11 -15.90 -14.05
CA ALA A 247 5.64 -17.23 -13.71
C ALA A 247 7.08 -17.14 -13.15
N GLY A 248 7.31 -17.78 -12.01
CA GLY A 248 8.62 -17.79 -11.33
C GLY A 248 8.87 -16.61 -10.41
N ASP A 249 7.92 -15.69 -10.27
CA ASP A 249 7.99 -14.61 -9.30
C ASP A 249 7.51 -15.05 -7.91
N ILE A 250 7.82 -14.26 -6.90
CA ILE A 250 7.51 -14.53 -5.49
C ILE A 250 6.74 -13.33 -4.94
N TRP A 251 5.62 -13.59 -4.28
CA TRP A 251 4.82 -12.56 -3.59
C TRP A 251 5.52 -12.11 -2.30
N PRO A 252 6.06 -10.87 -2.24
CA PRO A 252 6.87 -10.42 -1.10
C PRO A 252 6.02 -9.92 0.09
N PHE A 253 4.68 -10.00 -0.02
CA PHE A 253 3.74 -9.52 1.00
C PHE A 253 3.01 -10.70 1.68
N SER A 254 3.70 -11.83 1.89
CA SER A 254 3.06 -13.13 2.24
C SER A 254 3.23 -13.56 3.69
N SER A 255 4.25 -13.14 4.42
CA SER A 255 4.57 -13.71 5.73
C SER A 255 4.52 -12.72 6.87
N SER A 256 4.28 -13.22 8.09
CA SER A 256 4.44 -12.44 9.32
C SER A 256 5.91 -12.01 9.58
N ALA A 257 6.86 -12.55 8.83
CA ALA A 257 8.25 -12.10 8.80
C ALA A 257 8.47 -10.95 7.80
N ASP A 258 7.56 -10.78 6.83
CA ASP A 258 7.59 -9.64 5.91
C ASP A 258 7.06 -8.42 6.64
N SER A 259 7.97 -7.48 6.83
CA SER A 259 7.68 -6.23 7.52
C SER A 259 8.07 -5.11 6.58
N PHE A 260 7.17 -4.16 6.42
CA PHE A 260 7.36 -3.01 5.55
C PHE A 260 7.46 -1.75 6.38
N PHE A 261 8.24 -0.78 5.93
CA PHE A 261 8.24 0.56 6.50
C PHE A 261 7.62 1.55 5.52
N ILE A 262 7.03 2.60 6.07
CA ILE A 262 6.38 3.66 5.29
C ILE A 262 7.41 4.68 4.84
N ILE A 263 7.21 5.23 3.64
CA ILE A 263 7.96 6.34 3.07
C ILE A 263 6.96 7.41 2.57
N MET A 264 7.28 8.68 2.80
CA MET A 264 6.60 9.84 2.24
C MET A 264 7.63 10.80 1.67
N ASN A 265 7.44 11.25 0.43
CA ASN A 265 8.33 12.22 -0.19
C ASN A 265 7.63 13.06 -1.27
N MET A 266 8.30 14.13 -1.67
CA MET A 266 7.96 14.92 -2.86
C MET A 266 9.19 15.04 -3.75
N ALA A 267 9.34 14.13 -4.70
CA ALA A 267 10.44 14.15 -5.67
C ALA A 267 10.26 15.30 -6.68
N VAL A 268 11.36 15.72 -7.31
CA VAL A 268 11.36 16.73 -8.35
C VAL A 268 12.02 16.18 -9.62
N GLY A 269 11.31 16.25 -10.74
CA GLY A 269 11.79 15.75 -12.03
C GLY A 269 11.87 14.23 -12.06
N GLY A 270 12.98 13.69 -12.53
CA GLY A 270 13.13 12.25 -12.72
C GLY A 270 12.32 11.69 -13.89
N THR A 271 12.30 10.37 -13.98
CA THR A 271 11.66 9.62 -15.09
C THR A 271 10.17 9.92 -15.21
N LEU A 272 9.48 10.17 -14.09
CA LEU A 272 8.04 10.43 -14.06
C LEU A 272 7.70 11.92 -13.87
N GLY A 273 8.42 12.66 -13.02
CA GLY A 273 8.07 14.06 -12.72
C GLY A 273 8.52 15.07 -13.78
N ALA A 274 9.56 14.78 -14.57
CA ALA A 274 10.10 15.73 -15.54
C ALA A 274 9.15 15.99 -16.72
N PRO A 275 9.15 17.20 -17.34
CA PRO A 275 10.05 18.33 -17.10
C PRO A 275 9.66 19.21 -15.90
N THR A 276 10.63 19.99 -15.39
CA THR A 276 10.39 21.07 -14.41
C THR A 276 10.28 22.42 -15.12
N ASP A 277 9.80 23.44 -14.40
CA ASP A 277 9.74 24.84 -14.85
C ASP A 277 10.05 25.82 -13.69
N SER A 278 9.91 27.13 -13.95
CA SER A 278 10.19 28.17 -12.96
C SER A 278 9.21 28.21 -11.77
N ALA A 279 8.03 27.58 -11.88
CA ALA A 279 7.02 27.54 -10.83
C ALA A 279 7.11 26.28 -9.97
N THR A 280 7.92 25.29 -10.36
CA THR A 280 8.03 23.99 -9.67
C THR A 280 8.37 24.16 -8.17
N GLY A 281 9.29 25.06 -7.82
CA GLY A 281 9.69 25.30 -6.43
C GLY A 281 8.84 26.29 -5.64
N THR A 282 7.75 26.79 -6.23
CA THR A 282 6.82 27.74 -5.57
C THR A 282 5.49 27.11 -5.20
N GLN A 283 5.31 25.82 -5.49
CA GLN A 283 4.06 25.13 -5.25
C GLN A 283 3.77 24.95 -3.76
N SER A 284 2.49 24.70 -3.45
CA SER A 284 2.05 24.29 -2.12
C SER A 284 2.77 23.01 -1.67
N PRO A 285 2.97 22.80 -0.37
CA PRO A 285 3.47 21.53 0.15
C PRO A 285 2.49 20.39 -0.13
N MET A 286 3.00 19.16 -0.10
CA MET A 286 2.16 17.99 0.20
C MET A 286 1.81 18.04 1.69
N LEU A 287 0.51 18.08 1.99
CA LEU A 287 0.01 18.10 3.37
C LEU A 287 -0.48 16.70 3.74
N VAL A 288 -0.07 16.21 4.90
CA VAL A 288 -0.49 14.92 5.45
C VAL A 288 -1.13 15.17 6.81
N ASP A 289 -2.42 14.89 6.92
CA ASP A 289 -3.21 15.06 8.15
C ASP A 289 -2.97 13.92 9.14
N TYR A 290 -2.94 12.68 8.64
CA TYR A 290 -2.55 11.53 9.45
C TYR A 290 -1.95 10.42 8.60
N VAL A 291 -1.23 9.52 9.27
CA VAL A 291 -0.96 8.15 8.81
C VAL A 291 -1.49 7.20 9.87
N ARG A 292 -2.30 6.21 9.46
CA ARG A 292 -2.91 5.25 10.38
C ARG A 292 -2.76 3.82 9.88
N GLN A 293 -2.58 2.91 10.82
CA GLN A 293 -2.60 1.47 10.57
C GLN A 293 -3.61 0.80 11.51
N TYR A 294 -4.41 -0.09 10.93
CA TYR A 294 -5.46 -0.83 11.61
C TYR A 294 -5.33 -2.32 11.35
N VAL A 295 -5.76 -3.12 12.32
CA VAL A 295 -5.91 -4.56 12.20
C VAL A 295 -7.39 -4.94 12.13
N PRO A 296 -7.74 -5.93 11.31
CA PRO A 296 -9.12 -6.38 11.24
C PRO A 296 -9.45 -7.20 12.49
N SER A 297 -10.70 -7.11 12.93
CA SER A 297 -11.27 -8.12 13.82
C SER A 297 -11.30 -9.47 13.10
N PRO A 298 -11.24 -10.61 13.82
CA PRO A 298 -11.35 -11.92 13.19
C PRO A 298 -12.60 -12.03 12.33
N ILE A 299 -12.42 -12.48 11.08
CA ILE A 299 -13.51 -12.72 10.14
C ILE A 299 -13.83 -14.22 10.15
N PRO A 300 -15.11 -14.63 10.12
CA PRO A 300 -15.47 -16.04 9.95
C PRO A 300 -14.82 -16.63 8.70
N ALA A 301 -14.34 -17.87 8.80
CA ALA A 301 -13.74 -18.55 7.66
C ALA A 301 -14.79 -18.77 6.53
N PRO A 302 -14.43 -18.54 5.25
CA PRO A 302 -15.32 -18.82 4.16
C PRO A 302 -15.50 -20.34 4.01
N THR A 303 -16.69 -20.77 3.59
CA THR A 303 -16.98 -22.18 3.29
C THR A 303 -16.71 -22.45 1.82
N LEU A 304 -15.90 -23.48 1.55
CA LEU A 304 -15.52 -23.92 0.21
C LEU A 304 -16.20 -25.25 -0.09
N SER A 305 -17.07 -25.28 -1.10
CA SER A 305 -17.82 -26.48 -1.50
C SER A 305 -17.46 -26.89 -2.95
N PRO A 306 -16.58 -27.88 -3.13
CA PRO A 306 -16.27 -28.47 -4.44
C PRO A 306 -17.51 -29.05 -5.13
N ASN A 307 -17.78 -28.64 -6.38
CA ASN A 307 -18.86 -29.22 -7.20
C ASN A 307 -18.30 -30.26 -8.19
N GLY A 308 -17.71 -31.32 -7.65
CA GLY A 308 -17.21 -32.46 -8.42
C GLY A 308 -15.69 -32.47 -8.65
N ASN A 309 -15.22 -33.56 -9.27
CA ASN A 309 -13.81 -33.84 -9.51
C ASN A 309 -13.33 -33.26 -10.86
N ILE A 310 -12.02 -33.13 -11.03
CA ILE A 310 -11.40 -32.69 -12.29
C ILE A 310 -10.85 -33.92 -13.01
N THR A 311 -11.15 -34.07 -14.31
CA THR A 311 -10.61 -35.16 -15.14
C THR A 311 -9.95 -34.57 -16.39
N LEU A 312 -8.69 -34.87 -16.68
CA LEU A 312 -7.98 -34.38 -17.87
C LEU A 312 -7.10 -35.47 -18.50
N LYS A 313 -6.67 -35.26 -19.74
CA LYS A 313 -5.75 -36.19 -20.42
C LYS A 313 -4.30 -35.81 -20.15
N ALA A 314 -3.42 -36.79 -20.03
CA ALA A 314 -1.98 -36.54 -19.92
C ALA A 314 -1.47 -35.69 -21.10
N GLY A 315 -0.81 -34.58 -20.81
CA GLY A 315 -0.30 -33.65 -21.83
C GLY A 315 -1.33 -32.64 -22.35
N ALA A 316 -2.53 -32.58 -21.77
CA ALA A 316 -3.51 -31.54 -22.07
C ALA A 316 -2.99 -30.17 -21.63
N THR A 317 -2.71 -29.32 -22.63
CA THR A 317 -2.32 -27.91 -22.44
C THR A 317 -3.53 -26.98 -22.34
N THR A 318 -4.70 -27.43 -22.78
CA THR A 318 -5.99 -26.80 -22.47
C THR A 318 -6.47 -27.36 -21.14
N GLY A 319 -6.52 -26.53 -20.11
CA GLY A 319 -6.93 -26.94 -18.76
C GLY A 319 -8.37 -27.44 -18.72
N ASN A 320 -8.69 -28.29 -17.74
CA ASN A 320 -10.06 -28.63 -17.41
C ASN A 320 -10.44 -28.07 -16.05
N SER A 321 -11.72 -27.75 -15.87
CA SER A 321 -12.22 -26.97 -14.75
C SER A 321 -13.34 -27.69 -14.00
N THR A 322 -13.44 -27.40 -12.72
CA THR A 322 -14.63 -27.68 -11.90
C THR A 322 -15.07 -26.38 -11.22
N THR A 323 -16.32 -26.33 -10.78
CA THR A 323 -16.84 -25.18 -10.03
C THR A 323 -16.61 -25.38 -8.54
N LEU A 324 -16.18 -24.31 -7.88
CA LEU A 324 -16.11 -24.19 -6.43
C LEU A 324 -17.17 -23.17 -6.00
N THR A 325 -18.14 -23.61 -5.20
CA THR A 325 -19.06 -22.68 -4.52
C THR A 325 -18.34 -22.11 -3.31
N VAL A 326 -18.33 -20.79 -3.19
CA VAL A 326 -17.70 -20.05 -2.10
C VAL A 326 -18.78 -19.29 -1.35
N GLN A 327 -18.87 -19.52 -0.05
CA GLN A 327 -19.80 -18.79 0.84
C GLN A 327 -19.00 -18.03 1.88
N ASN A 328 -19.42 -16.81 2.18
CA ASN A 328 -18.82 -15.99 3.21
C ASN A 328 -19.86 -15.06 3.83
N THR A 329 -19.49 -14.39 4.92
CA THR A 329 -20.34 -13.40 5.56
C THR A 329 -20.47 -12.16 4.65
N LEU A 330 -21.70 -11.68 4.45
CA LEU A 330 -21.94 -10.48 3.66
C LEU A 330 -21.18 -9.27 4.25
N GLY A 331 -20.56 -8.48 3.39
CA GLY A 331 -19.83 -7.27 3.74
C GLY A 331 -18.40 -7.49 4.23
N THR A 332 -17.87 -8.72 4.18
CA THR A 332 -16.49 -9.01 4.60
C THR A 332 -15.46 -8.85 3.49
N GLY A 333 -15.75 -8.10 2.43
CA GLY A 333 -14.78 -7.84 1.36
C GLY A 333 -14.48 -9.06 0.48
N ARG A 334 -13.21 -9.23 0.12
CA ARG A 334 -12.74 -10.18 -0.90
C ARG A 334 -12.03 -11.38 -0.29
N VAL A 335 -12.30 -12.54 -0.89
CA VAL A 335 -11.54 -13.76 -0.64
C VAL A 335 -10.58 -14.00 -1.80
N ALA A 336 -9.28 -14.09 -1.50
CA ALA A 336 -8.26 -14.49 -2.47
C ALA A 336 -7.95 -15.99 -2.35
N PHE A 337 -7.46 -16.59 -3.44
CA PHE A 337 -7.19 -18.02 -3.48
C PHE A 337 -5.76 -18.35 -3.88
N SER A 338 -5.24 -19.43 -3.32
CA SER A 338 -4.12 -20.17 -3.92
C SER A 338 -4.57 -21.59 -4.28
N CYS A 339 -3.96 -22.17 -5.30
CA CYS A 339 -4.24 -23.53 -5.70
C CYS A 339 -2.96 -24.33 -5.96
N THR A 340 -2.92 -25.55 -5.45
CA THR A 340 -1.82 -26.48 -5.64
C THR A 340 -2.35 -27.84 -6.08
N THR A 341 -1.50 -28.62 -6.73
CA THR A 341 -1.83 -29.99 -7.14
C THR A 341 -0.65 -30.92 -6.88
N THR A 342 -0.92 -32.16 -6.48
CA THR A 342 0.10 -33.20 -6.33
C THR A 342 0.50 -33.83 -7.67
N ALA A 343 -0.22 -33.50 -8.75
CA ALA A 343 0.13 -33.95 -10.09
C ALA A 343 1.45 -33.30 -10.55
N PRO A 344 2.49 -34.10 -10.90
CA PRO A 344 3.75 -33.54 -11.35
C PRO A 344 3.56 -32.80 -12.67
N LYS A 345 4.22 -31.65 -12.83
CA LYS A 345 4.16 -30.82 -14.05
C LYS A 345 2.73 -30.38 -14.44
N ALA A 346 1.87 -30.24 -13.44
CA ALA A 346 0.58 -29.61 -13.57
C ALA A 346 0.56 -28.29 -12.78
N SER A 347 -0.27 -27.36 -13.22
CA SER A 347 -0.58 -26.13 -12.51
C SER A 347 -2.07 -26.07 -12.21
N CYS A 348 -2.43 -25.32 -11.17
CA CYS A 348 -3.81 -25.04 -10.83
C CYS A 348 -4.01 -23.55 -10.63
N ILE A 349 -5.16 -23.03 -11.05
CA ILE A 349 -5.56 -21.65 -10.86
C ILE A 349 -7.04 -21.57 -10.48
N VAL A 350 -7.39 -20.61 -9.63
CA VAL A 350 -8.77 -20.27 -9.31
C VAL A 350 -9.11 -18.96 -10.00
N THR A 351 -10.23 -18.93 -10.72
CA THR A 351 -10.73 -17.72 -11.37
C THR A 351 -12.21 -17.49 -11.11
N SER A 352 -12.66 -16.24 -11.00
CA SER A 352 -14.04 -15.83 -10.74
C SER A 352 -14.51 -14.77 -11.75
N ALA A 353 -15.71 -14.23 -11.52
CA ALA A 353 -16.25 -13.09 -12.25
C ALA A 353 -16.03 -11.74 -11.53
N ASP A 354 -15.20 -11.66 -10.49
CA ASP A 354 -14.94 -10.39 -9.78
C ASP A 354 -14.30 -9.37 -10.76
N PRO A 355 -14.94 -8.20 -10.97
CA PRO A 355 -14.51 -7.24 -11.98
C PRO A 355 -13.19 -6.55 -11.65
N LEU A 356 -12.77 -6.51 -10.37
CA LEU A 356 -11.50 -5.89 -9.99
C LEU A 356 -10.33 -6.84 -10.11
N ASN A 357 -10.54 -8.11 -9.82
CA ASN A 357 -9.52 -9.13 -9.96
C ASN A 357 -10.14 -10.51 -10.16
N LYS A 358 -9.80 -11.16 -11.27
CA LYS A 358 -10.33 -12.49 -11.59
C LYS A 358 -9.89 -13.60 -10.62
N HIS A 359 -8.99 -13.36 -9.67
CA HIS A 359 -8.51 -14.33 -8.69
C HIS A 359 -9.11 -14.16 -7.29
N THR A 360 -10.12 -13.28 -7.15
CA THR A 360 -10.83 -13.03 -5.89
C THR A 360 -12.32 -13.28 -6.03
N VAL A 361 -13.04 -13.52 -4.93
CA VAL A 361 -14.51 -13.47 -4.90
C VAL A 361 -14.93 -12.37 -3.95
N ASP A 362 -15.80 -11.47 -4.41
CA ASP A 362 -16.24 -10.28 -3.66
C ASP A 362 -17.55 -10.53 -2.91
N PHE A 363 -17.46 -10.51 -1.58
CA PHE A 363 -18.59 -10.65 -0.65
C PHE A 363 -19.09 -9.32 -0.11
N SER A 364 -18.69 -8.18 -0.68
CA SER A 364 -19.19 -6.87 -0.27
C SER A 364 -20.71 -6.75 -0.42
N ASN A 365 -21.30 -7.40 -1.42
CA ASN A 365 -22.73 -7.30 -1.76
C ASN A 365 -23.46 -8.65 -1.90
N ALA A 366 -22.79 -9.78 -1.67
CA ALA A 366 -23.37 -11.12 -1.70
C ALA A 366 -22.76 -12.00 -0.61
N SER A 367 -23.46 -13.05 -0.18
CA SER A 367 -22.97 -14.05 0.80
C SER A 367 -22.54 -15.38 0.16
N SER A 368 -22.73 -15.52 -1.15
CA SER A 368 -22.39 -16.71 -1.92
C SER A 368 -22.07 -16.32 -3.35
N ASP A 369 -21.04 -16.95 -3.91
CA ASP A 369 -20.70 -16.88 -5.33
C ASP A 369 -19.94 -18.16 -5.73
N SER A 370 -19.37 -18.19 -6.93
CA SER A 370 -18.64 -19.31 -7.48
C SER A 370 -17.32 -18.89 -8.13
N ALA A 371 -16.37 -19.81 -8.09
CA ALA A 371 -15.12 -19.72 -8.83
C ALA A 371 -14.89 -21.00 -9.64
N ALA A 372 -14.15 -20.89 -10.74
CA ALA A 372 -13.66 -22.03 -11.51
C ALA A 372 -12.27 -22.42 -11.02
N VAL A 373 -12.08 -23.70 -10.68
CA VAL A 373 -10.78 -24.30 -10.37
C VAL A 373 -10.30 -25.03 -11.60
N THR A 374 -9.26 -24.51 -12.25
CA THR A 374 -8.76 -25.04 -13.52
C THR A 374 -7.39 -25.67 -13.31
N VAL A 375 -7.21 -26.91 -13.78
CA VAL A 375 -5.93 -27.60 -13.79
C VAL A 375 -5.46 -27.79 -15.22
N THR A 376 -4.19 -27.45 -15.47
CA THR A 376 -3.52 -27.65 -16.75
C THR A 376 -2.29 -28.54 -16.56
N THR A 377 -1.99 -29.40 -17.54
CA THR A 377 -0.74 -30.18 -17.55
C THR A 377 0.25 -29.64 -18.56
N THR A 378 1.53 -29.87 -18.33
CA THR A 378 2.55 -29.56 -19.32
C THR A 378 2.45 -30.54 -20.50
N ALA A 379 2.64 -30.03 -21.72
CA ALA A 379 2.69 -30.88 -22.91
C ALA A 379 3.71 -32.01 -22.73
N ASN A 380 3.34 -33.21 -23.18
CA ASN A 380 4.25 -34.35 -23.18
C ASN A 380 5.41 -34.06 -24.15
N THR A 381 6.61 -33.88 -23.64
CA THR A 381 7.84 -33.90 -24.45
C THR A 381 8.45 -35.29 -24.44
N GLN A 382 9.10 -35.71 -25.52
CA GLN A 382 9.88 -36.95 -25.55
C GLN A 382 11.32 -36.61 -25.18
N HIS A 383 11.85 -37.18 -24.10
CA HIS A 383 13.27 -37.08 -23.76
C HIS A 383 13.84 -38.49 -23.62
N GLY A 384 14.66 -38.93 -24.58
CA GLY A 384 15.26 -40.26 -24.58
C GLY A 384 14.27 -41.43 -24.70
N GLY A 385 13.11 -41.24 -25.35
CA GLY A 385 12.09 -42.28 -25.54
C GLY A 385 11.10 -42.45 -24.37
N HIS A 386 11.20 -41.61 -23.33
CA HIS A 386 10.25 -41.57 -22.23
C HIS A 386 9.36 -40.32 -22.31
N ALA A 387 8.06 -40.49 -22.04
CA ALA A 387 7.12 -39.38 -21.93
C ALA A 387 7.48 -38.50 -20.72
N ASN A 388 7.78 -37.23 -20.99
CA ASN A 388 8.20 -36.25 -20.01
C ASN A 388 7.04 -35.32 -19.62
N GLY A 389 5.88 -35.87 -19.20
CA GLY A 389 4.70 -35.12 -18.77
C GLY A 389 4.06 -35.65 -17.49
N THR A 390 2.83 -35.23 -17.19
CA THR A 390 2.05 -35.75 -16.05
C THR A 390 1.58 -37.17 -16.35
N ALA A 391 1.96 -38.14 -15.51
CA ALA A 391 1.56 -39.53 -15.71
C ALA A 391 0.04 -39.71 -15.46
N PRO A 392 -0.61 -40.67 -16.13
CA PRO A 392 -1.95 -41.08 -15.76
C PRO A 392 -2.00 -41.54 -14.30
N GLY A 393 -3.06 -41.15 -13.58
CA GLY A 393 -3.18 -41.42 -12.16
C GLY A 393 -4.24 -40.57 -11.47
N THR A 394 -4.34 -40.78 -10.15
CA THR A 394 -5.20 -39.98 -9.28
C THR A 394 -4.33 -39.10 -8.40
N TYR A 395 -4.63 -37.81 -8.40
CA TYR A 395 -3.92 -36.76 -7.68
C TYR A 395 -4.92 -35.93 -6.87
N SER A 396 -4.39 -35.06 -6.02
CA SER A 396 -5.20 -34.12 -5.24
C SER A 396 -4.93 -32.70 -5.70
N VAL A 397 -5.99 -31.90 -5.79
CA VAL A 397 -5.93 -30.46 -5.95
C VAL A 397 -6.38 -29.84 -4.63
N THR A 398 -5.64 -28.88 -4.10
CA THR A 398 -5.99 -28.17 -2.88
C THR A 398 -6.13 -26.69 -3.18
N VAL A 399 -7.32 -26.16 -2.90
CA VAL A 399 -7.62 -24.73 -2.94
C VAL A 399 -7.63 -24.20 -1.51
N ASN A 400 -6.91 -23.11 -1.31
CA ASN A 400 -6.79 -22.39 -0.04
C ASN A 400 -7.42 -21.01 -0.21
N ALA A 401 -8.26 -20.60 0.73
CA ALA A 401 -8.88 -19.29 0.76
C ALA A 401 -8.25 -18.40 1.83
N PHE A 402 -8.05 -17.12 1.49
CA PHE A 402 -7.47 -16.09 2.34
C PHE A 402 -8.43 -14.89 2.42
N THR A 403 -8.60 -14.34 3.62
CA THR A 403 -9.45 -13.18 3.88
C THR A 403 -8.60 -12.00 4.31
N GLU A 404 -9.21 -10.83 4.48
CA GLU A 404 -8.57 -9.63 5.02
C GLU A 404 -7.92 -9.85 6.39
N SER A 405 -8.44 -10.81 7.17
CA SER A 405 -7.89 -11.18 8.48
C SER A 405 -6.70 -12.15 8.43
N SER A 406 -6.40 -12.70 7.25
CA SER A 406 -5.23 -13.57 7.05
C SER A 406 -3.96 -12.73 6.93
N SER A 407 -3.02 -12.88 7.88
CA SER A 407 -1.71 -12.21 7.84
C SER A 407 -0.54 -13.11 7.44
N ASP A 408 -0.80 -14.40 7.23
CA ASP A 408 0.22 -15.43 6.94
C ASP A 408 -0.26 -16.31 5.79
N ALA A 409 0.39 -16.22 4.63
CA ALA A 409 0.05 -16.98 3.43
C ALA A 409 0.20 -18.50 3.59
N THR A 410 0.88 -18.96 4.66
CA THR A 410 0.96 -20.39 4.99
C THR A 410 -0.23 -20.89 5.79
N LYS A 411 -1.07 -19.99 6.32
CA LYS A 411 -2.23 -20.29 7.17
C LYS A 411 -3.52 -19.79 6.51
N PRO A 412 -4.09 -20.57 5.58
CA PRO A 412 -5.35 -20.19 4.95
C PRO A 412 -6.49 -20.12 5.97
N SER A 413 -7.47 -19.25 5.70
CA SER A 413 -8.70 -19.18 6.49
C SER A 413 -9.54 -20.45 6.34
N SER A 414 -9.53 -21.05 5.15
CA SER A 414 -10.13 -22.37 4.90
C SER A 414 -9.50 -23.04 3.68
N SER A 415 -9.70 -24.35 3.56
CA SER A 415 -9.18 -25.14 2.44
C SER A 415 -10.21 -26.17 1.98
N ALA A 416 -10.17 -26.50 0.70
CA ALA A 416 -10.92 -27.61 0.12
C ALA A 416 -10.03 -28.42 -0.83
N SER A 417 -10.28 -29.73 -0.90
CA SER A 417 -9.56 -30.63 -1.79
C SER A 417 -10.49 -31.29 -2.80
N PHE A 418 -9.95 -31.52 -4.00
CA PHE A 418 -10.62 -32.14 -5.13
C PHE A 418 -9.79 -33.35 -5.58
N THR A 419 -10.46 -34.39 -6.05
CA THR A 419 -9.77 -35.44 -6.79
C THR A 419 -9.50 -34.97 -8.21
N LEU A 420 -8.25 -35.15 -8.66
CA LEU A 420 -7.82 -34.95 -10.04
C LEU A 420 -7.49 -36.30 -10.66
N THR A 421 -8.21 -36.67 -11.72
CA THR A 421 -7.90 -37.87 -12.52
C THR A 421 -7.21 -37.46 -13.81
N VAL A 422 -5.99 -37.95 -14.02
CA VAL A 422 -5.25 -37.82 -15.28
C VAL A 422 -5.36 -39.15 -16.02
N ASN A 423 -5.93 -39.13 -17.23
CA ASN A 423 -6.08 -40.31 -18.09
C ASN A 423 -4.97 -40.41 -19.14
#